data_AF-A0A1F5YUD8-F1
#
_entry.id   AF-A0A1F5YUD8-F1
#
_cell.length_a   1.000
_cell.length_b   1.000
_cell.length_c   1.000
_cell.angle_alpha   90.00
_cell.angle_beta   90.00
_cell.angle_gamma   90.00
#
_symmetry.space_group_name_H-M   'P 1'
#
loop_
_entity.id
_entity.type
_entity.pdbx_description
1 polymer ?
#
loop_
_entity_poly.entity_id
_entity_poly.type
_entity_poly.pdbx_seq_one_letter_code
_entity_poly.pdbx_strand_id
1 'polypeptide(L)'
;MAEQGMSNEKLMGAAAYLLGPITGIVLLLMEKKNGYVRFHAMQSTIVFGAIILFNIALGIVPILGWLVALILSPIIMIGSFVLWLFLMWKAYSGEKFKLPYFGNLAEKQLEKMK
;
A
#
# COMPACT_ATOMS: atom_id res chain seq x y z
N MET A 1 25.40 10.50 -10.75
CA MET A 1 24.07 11.14 -10.97
C MET A 1 22.97 10.09 -11.15
N ALA A 2 23.09 9.11 -12.05
CA ALA A 2 22.08 8.06 -12.24
C ALA A 2 21.86 7.15 -11.01
N GLU A 3 22.94 6.76 -10.31
CA GLU A 3 22.85 5.94 -9.09
C GLU A 3 22.13 6.66 -7.93
N GLN A 4 22.34 7.97 -7.80
CA GLN A 4 21.64 8.80 -6.80
C GLN A 4 20.15 8.90 -7.10
N GLY A 5 19.78 9.06 -8.38
CA GLY A 5 18.39 9.05 -8.82
C GLY A 5 17.71 7.72 -8.48
N MET A 6 18.30 6.59 -8.87
CA MET A 6 17.75 5.27 -8.56
C MET A 6 17.64 5.00 -7.06
N SER A 7 18.62 5.41 -6.26
CA SER A 7 18.57 5.27 -4.80
C SER A 7 17.40 6.05 -4.19
N ASN A 8 17.18 7.29 -4.66
CA ASN A 8 16.07 8.11 -4.20
C ASN A 8 14.70 7.51 -4.57
N GLU A 9 14.56 6.97 -5.78
CA GLU A 9 13.33 6.32 -6.23
C GLU A 9 12.97 5.08 -5.40
N LYS A 10 13.97 4.26 -5.04
CA LYS A 10 13.79 3.10 -4.15
C LYS A 10 13.33 3.54 -2.75
N LEU A 11 13.97 4.56 -2.21
CA LEU A 11 13.59 5.16 -0.91
C LEU A 11 12.17 5.71 -0.94
N MET A 12 11.79 6.45 -1.98
CA MET A 12 10.44 6.98 -2.14
C MET A 12 9.40 5.87 -2.35
N GLY A 13 9.74 4.83 -3.12
CA GLY A 13 8.91 3.65 -3.29
C GLY A 13 8.64 2.92 -1.97
N ALA A 14 9.65 2.79 -1.10
CA ALA A 14 9.47 2.24 0.24
C ALA A 14 8.67 3.19 1.14
N ALA A 15 8.97 4.49 1.12
CA ALA A 15 8.29 5.52 1.90
C ALA A 15 6.79 5.63 1.56
N ALA A 16 6.37 5.23 0.35
CA ALA A 16 4.97 5.12 -0.02
C ALA A 16 4.14 4.28 0.95
N TYR A 17 4.76 3.25 1.55
CA TYR A 17 4.12 2.35 2.49
C TYR A 17 4.21 2.80 3.95
N LEU A 18 5.09 3.75 4.29
CA LEU A 18 5.46 4.07 5.68
C LEU A 18 4.26 4.36 6.59
N LEU A 19 3.31 5.19 6.13
CA LEU A 19 2.06 5.49 6.84
C LEU A 19 0.84 4.94 6.09
N GLY A 20 1.03 3.83 5.37
CA GLY A 20 0.02 3.20 4.54
C GLY A 20 -0.56 4.19 3.51
N PRO A 21 -1.88 4.43 3.51
CA PRO A 21 -2.50 5.22 2.47
C PRO A 21 -2.14 6.70 2.56
N ILE A 22 -1.75 7.20 3.74
CA ILE A 22 -1.41 8.62 3.93
C ILE A 22 -0.19 8.99 3.08
N THR A 23 0.91 8.28 3.27
CA THR A 23 2.14 8.49 2.48
C THR A 23 1.94 8.12 1.01
N GLY A 24 1.12 7.10 0.72
CA GLY A 24 0.75 6.75 -0.65
C GLY A 24 0.06 7.91 -1.38
N ILE A 25 -0.95 8.52 -0.77
CA ILE A 25 -1.68 9.66 -1.35
C ILE A 25 -0.76 10.86 -1.52
N VAL A 26 0.02 11.20 -0.48
CA VAL A 26 0.98 12.33 -0.55
C VAL A 26 1.94 12.16 -1.72
N LEU A 27 2.52 10.97 -1.91
CA LEU A 27 3.43 10.71 -3.03
C LEU A 27 2.71 10.70 -4.39
N LEU A 28 1.46 10.25 -4.49
CA LEU A 28 0.69 10.38 -5.74
C LEU A 28 0.44 11.84 -6.14
N LEU A 29 0.31 12.72 -5.15
CA LEU A 29 0.12 14.16 -5.36
C LEU A 29 1.43 14.87 -5.69
N MET A 30 2.54 14.50 -5.04
CA MET A 30 3.85 15.12 -5.25
C MET A 30 4.58 14.59 -6.48
N GLU A 31 4.61 13.27 -6.68
CA GLU A 31 5.34 12.63 -7.76
C GLU A 31 4.47 12.49 -9.01
N LYS A 32 4.87 13.12 -10.11
CA LYS A 32 4.09 13.16 -11.37
C LYS A 32 4.69 12.36 -12.50
N LYS A 33 6.00 12.09 -12.47
CA LYS A 33 6.73 11.53 -13.62
C LYS A 33 7.24 10.13 -13.34
N ASN A 34 7.65 9.86 -12.09
CA ASN A 34 8.22 8.57 -11.76
C ASN A 34 7.15 7.48 -11.65
N GLY A 35 7.07 6.60 -12.66
CA GLY A 35 6.11 5.50 -12.69
C GLY A 35 6.33 4.44 -11.59
N TYR A 36 7.56 4.26 -11.13
CA TYR A 36 7.90 3.30 -10.08
C TYR A 36 7.36 3.75 -8.71
N VAL A 37 7.69 4.98 -8.30
CA VAL A 37 7.19 5.59 -7.06
C VAL A 37 5.67 5.70 -7.09
N ARG A 38 5.08 6.16 -8.21
CA ARG A 38 3.63 6.28 -8.37
C ARG A 38 2.92 4.92 -8.25
N PHE A 39 3.53 3.85 -8.77
CA PHE A 39 2.98 2.49 -8.60
C PHE A 39 2.93 2.08 -7.13
N HIS A 40 4.04 2.21 -6.39
CA HIS A 40 4.07 1.85 -4.97
C HIS A 40 3.14 2.75 -4.13
N ALA A 41 3.05 4.03 -4.48
CA ALA A 41 2.13 4.99 -3.87
C ALA A 41 0.65 4.60 -4.08
N MET A 42 0.26 4.21 -5.29
CA MET A 42 -1.09 3.73 -5.58
C MET A 42 -1.37 2.37 -4.91
N GLN A 43 -0.44 1.41 -5.00
CA GLN A 43 -0.59 0.11 -4.35
C GLN A 43 -0.73 0.27 -2.84
N SER A 44 0.07 1.14 -2.21
CA SER A 44 -0.05 1.46 -0.78
C SER A 44 -1.44 2.01 -0.42
N THR A 45 -1.87 3.03 -1.19
CA THR A 45 -3.17 3.69 -0.99
C THR A 45 -4.32 2.69 -1.02
N ILE A 46 -4.34 1.81 -2.01
CA ILE A 46 -5.43 0.85 -2.20
C ILE A 46 -5.36 -0.26 -1.14
N VAL A 47 -4.20 -0.87 -0.92
CA VAL A 47 -4.05 -2.01 0.02
C VAL A 47 -4.42 -1.60 1.43
N PHE A 48 -3.77 -0.55 1.95
CA PHE A 48 -3.98 -0.15 3.34
C PHE A 48 -5.29 0.62 3.52
N GLY A 49 -5.78 1.32 2.49
CA GLY A 49 -7.12 1.87 2.48
C GLY A 49 -8.19 0.79 2.59
N ALA A 50 -8.06 -0.32 1.83
CA ALA A 50 -8.97 -1.45 1.91
C ALA A 50 -8.93 -2.14 3.27
N ILE A 51 -7.76 -2.32 3.87
CA ILE A 51 -7.61 -2.88 5.23
C ILE A 51 -8.33 -2.00 6.26
N ILE A 52 -8.15 -0.68 6.19
CA ILE A 52 -8.83 0.27 7.11
C ILE A 52 -10.35 0.17 6.93
N LEU A 53 -10.85 0.24 5.69
CA LEU A 53 -12.28 0.15 5.40
C LEU A 53 -12.89 -1.17 5.88
N PHE A 54 -12.17 -2.28 5.72
CA PHE A 54 -12.60 -3.59 6.21
C PHE A 54 -12.74 -3.61 7.74
N ASN A 55 -11.77 -3.05 8.47
CA ASN A 55 -11.84 -2.99 9.94
C ASN A 55 -12.99 -2.09 10.42
N ILE A 56 -13.22 -0.94 9.76
CA ILE A 56 -14.37 -0.07 10.05
C ILE A 56 -15.68 -0.84 9.82
N ALA A 57 -15.80 -1.57 8.71
CA ALA A 57 -17.01 -2.33 8.39
C ALA A 57 -17.34 -3.41 9.44
N LEU A 58 -16.33 -4.12 9.96
CA LEU A 58 -16.52 -5.10 11.04
C LEU A 58 -17.01 -4.45 12.35
N GLY A 59 -16.56 -3.23 12.65
CA GLY A 59 -16.99 -2.50 13.85
C GLY A 59 -18.44 -2.05 13.83
N ILE A 60 -19.02 -1.84 12.63
CA ILE A 60 -20.38 -1.33 12.44
C ILE A 60 -21.44 -2.41 12.74
N VAL A 61 -21.16 -3.69 12.48
CA VAL A 61 -22.14 -4.78 12.66
C VAL A 61 -22.07 -5.30 14.10
N PRO A 62 -23.04 -4.98 14.97
CA PRO A 62 -23.00 -5.41 16.37
C PRO A 62 -23.13 -6.93 16.48
N ILE A 63 -22.54 -7.49 17.54
CA ILE A 63 -22.55 -8.94 17.86
C ILE A 63 -21.82 -9.79 16.82
N LEU A 64 -22.36 -9.96 15.61
CA LEU A 64 -21.74 -10.80 14.57
C LEU A 64 -20.40 -10.21 14.08
N GLY A 65 -20.35 -8.91 13.79
CA GLY A 65 -19.11 -8.25 13.37
C GLY A 65 -18.04 -8.31 14.45
N TRP A 66 -18.44 -8.20 15.73
CA TRP A 66 -17.52 -8.28 16.87
C TRP A 66 -16.96 -9.69 17.10
N LEU A 67 -17.81 -10.72 16.99
CA LEU A 67 -17.37 -12.12 17.09
C LEU A 67 -16.40 -12.48 15.96
N VAL A 68 -16.69 -12.04 14.73
CA VAL A 68 -15.78 -12.21 13.59
C VAL A 68 -14.49 -11.43 13.81
N ALA A 69 -14.56 -10.19 14.30
CA ALA A 69 -13.39 -9.37 14.59
C ALA A 69 -12.51 -9.98 15.69
N LEU A 70 -13.08 -10.61 16.72
CA LEU A 70 -12.32 -11.28 17.78
C LEU A 70 -11.37 -12.35 17.21
N ILE A 71 -11.84 -13.11 16.22
CA ILE A 71 -11.09 -14.23 15.63
C ILE A 71 -10.17 -13.75 14.51
N LEU A 72 -10.67 -12.88 13.61
CA LEU A 72 -9.94 -12.47 12.43
C LEU A 72 -8.97 -11.31 12.67
N SER A 73 -9.21 -10.43 13.65
CA SER A 73 -8.37 -9.24 13.85
C SER A 73 -6.90 -9.56 14.15
N PRO A 74 -6.53 -10.58 14.96
CA PRO A 74 -5.12 -10.89 15.18
C PRO A 74 -4.43 -11.39 13.90
N ILE A 75 -5.13 -12.21 13.12
CA ILE A 75 -4.64 -12.75 11.84
C ILE A 75 -4.44 -11.61 10.84
N ILE A 76 -5.42 -10.72 10.72
CA ILE A 76 -5.35 -9.57 9.82
C ILE A 76 -4.26 -8.62 10.26
N MET A 77 -4.10 -8.37 11.56
CA MET A 77 -3.05 -7.50 12.09
C MET A 77 -1.66 -8.05 11.75
N ILE A 78 -1.39 -9.32 12.08
CA ILE A 78 -0.10 -9.96 11.79
C ILE A 78 0.14 -10.03 10.28
N GLY A 79 -0.87 -10.47 9.50
CA GLY A 79 -0.77 -10.54 8.05
C GLY A 79 -0.52 -9.19 7.39
N SER A 80 -1.20 -8.13 7.86
CA SER A 80 -1.01 -6.76 7.37
C SER A 80 0.36 -6.23 7.75
N PHE A 81 0.86 -6.53 8.95
CA PHE A 81 2.19 -6.13 9.40
C PHE A 81 3.30 -6.82 8.58
N VAL A 82 3.18 -8.12 8.34
CA VAL A 82 4.12 -8.87 7.48
C VAL A 82 4.06 -8.36 6.05
N LEU A 83 2.87 -8.15 5.50
CA LEU A 83 2.68 -7.58 4.16
C LEU A 83 3.32 -6.19 4.05
N TRP A 84 3.14 -5.35 5.07
CA TRP A 84 3.70 -4.01 5.13
C TRP A 84 5.22 -4.01 5.07
N LEU A 85 5.88 -4.79 5.93
CA LEU A 85 7.34 -4.95 5.92
C LEU A 85 7.83 -5.53 4.59
N PHE A 86 7.13 -6.54 4.06
CA PHE A 86 7.48 -7.18 2.81
C PHE A 86 7.42 -6.21 1.62
N LEU A 87 6.36 -5.40 1.51
CA LEU A 87 6.22 -4.41 0.44
C LEU A 87 7.26 -3.29 0.54
N MET A 88 7.53 -2.79 1.75
CA MET A 88 8.60 -1.82 1.98
C MET A 88 9.96 -2.37 1.56
N TRP A 89 10.28 -3.60 1.98
CA TRP A 89 11.55 -4.24 1.64
C TRP A 89 11.70 -4.46 0.13
N LYS A 90 10.65 -4.95 -0.53
CA LYS A 90 10.66 -5.13 -1.99
C LYS A 90 10.86 -3.80 -2.73
N ALA A 91 10.18 -2.74 -2.30
CA ALA A 91 10.35 -1.42 -2.88
C ALA A 91 11.77 -0.87 -2.63
N TYR A 92 12.28 -1.00 -1.42
CA TYR A 92 13.64 -0.58 -1.09
C TYR A 92 14.71 -1.35 -1.89
N SER A 93 14.44 -2.63 -2.21
CA SER A 93 15.30 -3.47 -3.04
C SER A 93 15.26 -3.07 -4.53
N GLY A 94 14.32 -2.22 -4.94
CA GLY A 94 14.10 -1.80 -6.32
C GLY A 94 13.18 -2.72 -7.12
N GLU A 95 12.50 -3.65 -6.46
CA GLU A 95 11.54 -4.53 -7.11
C GLU A 95 10.16 -3.86 -7.14
N LYS A 96 9.57 -3.76 -8.33
CA LYS A 96 8.16 -3.35 -8.51
C LYS A 96 7.25 -4.54 -8.18
N PHE A 97 7.25 -4.99 -6.92
CA PHE A 97 6.46 -6.14 -6.51
C PHE A 97 4.96 -5.82 -6.60
N LYS A 98 4.29 -6.54 -7.50
CA LYS A 98 2.88 -6.33 -7.83
C LYS A 98 2.01 -7.37 -7.14
N LEU A 99 1.16 -6.92 -6.23
CA LEU A 99 0.18 -7.83 -5.62
C LEU A 99 -0.84 -8.27 -6.70
N PRO A 100 -1.22 -9.56 -6.77
CA PRO A 100 -2.05 -10.08 -7.86
C PRO A 100 -3.36 -9.30 -8.07
N TYR A 101 -4.07 -8.96 -7.00
CA TYR A 101 -5.30 -8.16 -7.12
C TYR A 101 -5.02 -6.66 -7.01
N PHE A 102 -4.43 -6.23 -5.89
CA PHE A 102 -4.24 -4.82 -5.59
C PHE A 102 -3.24 -4.11 -6.50
N GLY A 103 -2.20 -4.81 -6.96
CA GLY A 103 -1.24 -4.26 -7.90
C GLY A 103 -1.82 -4.10 -9.31
N ASN A 104 -2.67 -5.04 -9.76
CA ASN A 104 -3.46 -4.87 -10.99
C ASN A 104 -4.40 -3.67 -10.89
N LEU A 105 -5.09 -3.54 -9.75
CA LEU A 105 -5.97 -2.40 -9.50
C LEU A 105 -5.18 -1.08 -9.48
N ALA A 106 -3.99 -1.07 -8.87
CA ALA A 106 -3.13 0.10 -8.83
C ALA A 106 -2.71 0.58 -10.21
N GLU A 107 -2.28 -0.33 -11.10
CA GLU A 107 -1.95 0.02 -12.49
C GLU A 107 -3.17 0.58 -13.23
N LYS A 108 -4.32 -0.09 -13.11
CA LYS A 108 -5.57 0.37 -13.74
C LYS A 108 -6.00 1.76 -13.26
N GLN A 109 -5.81 2.09 -11.99
CA GLN A 109 -6.12 3.43 -11.48
C GLN A 109 -5.12 4.47 -11.98
N LEU A 110 -3.83 4.13 -12.04
CA LEU A 110 -2.80 5.03 -12.58
C LEU A 110 -3.01 5.34 -14.06
N GLU A 111 -3.50 4.39 -14.85
CA GLU A 111 -3.86 4.62 -16.26
C GLU A 111 -4.97 5.65 -16.44
N LYS A 112 -5.93 5.70 -15.50
CA LYS A 112 -7.01 6.68 -15.50
C LYS A 112 -6.59 8.07 -15.01
N MET A 113 -5.46 8.16 -14.32
CA MET A 113 -4.90 9.42 -13.79
C MET A 113 -3.88 10.06 -14.75
N LYS A 114 -3.71 9.51 -15.96
CA LYS A 114 -2.95 10.14 -17.04
C LYS A 114 -3.70 11.34 -17.58
#